data_AF-A0A2D4PQ19-F1
#
_entry.id   AF-A0A2D4PQ19-F1
#
_cell.length_a   1.000
_cell.length_b   1.000
_cell.length_c   1.000
_cell.angle_alpha   90.00
_cell.angle_beta   90.00
_cell.angle_gamma   90.00
#
_symmetry.space_group_name_H-M   'P 1'
#
loop_
_entity.id
_entity.type
_entity.pdbx_description
1 polymer ?
#
loop_
_entity_poly.entity_id
_entity_poly.type
_entity_poly.pdbx_seq_one_letter_code
_entity_poly.pdbx_strand_id
1 'polypeptide(L)'
;LQQDADTRKRKLTIRRYKVVPLSQRSGVLEWCTGTIPLGEFLINTDSSAHKRYRPQDYSSSHCQKKMLNAQKEDFDEKYTIFMDICQNFQPVFRYFCMERFLDPAVWFEKRLAYTRSVATSSIVGYILGLGDRHVQNILLDEESAELVHIDLGVAFEQGKILPTPE
;
A
#
# COMPACT_ATOMS: atom_id res chain seq x y z
N LEU A 1 4.99 -17.33 -13.31
CA LEU A 1 3.56 -17.07 -13.01
C LEU A 1 2.62 -17.38 -14.18
N GLN A 2 2.81 -16.89 -15.40
CA GLN A 2 1.82 -17.15 -16.48
C GLN A 2 1.91 -18.53 -17.14
N GLN A 3 3.07 -19.19 -17.06
CA GLN A 3 3.27 -20.52 -17.63
C GLN A 3 2.55 -21.62 -16.84
N ASP A 4 2.48 -21.48 -15.51
CA ASP A 4 1.78 -22.43 -14.65
C ASP A 4 0.24 -22.31 -14.80
N ALA A 5 -0.44 -23.45 -14.86
CA ALA A 5 -1.87 -23.50 -15.13
C ALA A 5 -2.72 -23.05 -13.93
N ASP A 6 -2.27 -23.38 -12.72
CA ASP A 6 -2.98 -23.07 -11.48
C ASP A 6 -2.97 -21.57 -11.18
N THR A 7 -1.82 -20.92 -11.35
CA THR A 7 -1.68 -19.48 -11.20
C THR A 7 -2.44 -18.71 -12.29
N ARG A 8 -2.42 -19.20 -13.54
CA ARG A 8 -3.14 -18.59 -14.67
C ARG A 8 -4.66 -18.68 -14.50
N LYS A 9 -5.18 -19.83 -14.06
CA LYS A 9 -6.63 -20.01 -13.77
C LYS A 9 -7.12 -18.99 -12.73
N ARG A 10 -6.27 -18.62 -11.78
CA ARG A 10 -6.57 -17.63 -10.73
C ARG A 10 -6.24 -16.20 -11.14
N LYS A 11 -5.76 -15.97 -12.37
CA LYS A 11 -5.29 -14.67 -12.88
C LYS A 11 -4.28 -14.00 -11.95
N LEU A 12 -3.31 -14.76 -11.44
CA LEU A 12 -2.24 -14.19 -10.61
C LEU A 12 -1.25 -13.45 -11.51
N THR A 13 -1.45 -12.13 -11.58
CA THR A 13 -0.65 -11.18 -12.36
C THR A 13 -0.06 -10.12 -11.47
N ILE A 14 1.07 -9.56 -11.90
CA ILE A 14 1.63 -8.33 -11.33
C ILE A 14 1.46 -7.26 -12.39
N ARG A 15 0.83 -6.15 -12.01
CA ARG A 15 0.70 -5.00 -12.89
C ARG A 15 2.07 -4.36 -13.08
N ARG A 16 2.43 -4.13 -14.34
CA ARG A 16 3.71 -3.56 -14.76
C ARG A 16 3.45 -2.23 -15.44
N TYR A 17 4.44 -1.35 -15.40
CA TYR A 17 4.48 -0.08 -16.10
C TYR A 17 5.84 0.05 -16.79
N LYS A 18 5.90 0.84 -17.86
CA LYS A 18 7.13 1.05 -18.64
C LYS A 18 7.98 2.13 -18.00
N VAL A 19 9.28 1.87 -17.94
CA VAL A 19 10.29 2.86 -17.56
C VAL A 19 11.34 2.89 -18.66
N VAL A 20 11.60 4.07 -19.20
CA VAL A 20 12.59 4.31 -20.26
C VAL A 20 13.69 5.21 -19.69
N PRO A 21 14.87 4.66 -19.35
CA PRO A 21 15.99 5.48 -18.91
C PRO A 21 16.51 6.32 -20.09
N LEU A 22 16.80 7.60 -19.84
CA LEU A 22 17.37 8.51 -20.83
C LEU A 22 18.83 8.86 -20.51
N SER A 23 19.19 8.89 -19.23
CA SER A 23 20.56 9.11 -18.76
C SER A 23 20.79 8.40 -17.41
N GLN A 24 21.97 8.58 -16.81
CA GLN A 24 22.28 8.04 -15.48
C GLN A 24 21.39 8.61 -14.35
N ARG A 25 20.77 9.78 -14.55
CA ARG A 25 19.96 10.47 -13.52
C ARG A 25 18.58 10.89 -14.00
N SER A 26 18.18 10.48 -15.20
CA SER A 26 16.88 10.85 -15.76
C SER A 26 16.30 9.74 -16.62
N GLY A 27 14.97 9.69 -16.63
CA GLY A 27 14.20 8.75 -17.41
C GLY A 27 12.75 9.20 -17.48
N VAL A 28 11.96 8.47 -18.25
CA VAL A 28 10.52 8.66 -18.35
C VAL A 28 9.84 7.41 -17.79
N LEU A 29 8.82 7.62 -16.98
CA LEU A 29 7.97 6.56 -16.45
C LEU A 29 6.56 6.68 -17.01
N GLU A 30 5.96 5.53 -17.30
CA GLU A 30 4.56 5.45 -17.68
C GLU A 30 3.68 5.84 -16.49
N TRP A 31 2.80 6.80 -16.74
CA TRP A 31 1.77 7.14 -15.78
C TRP A 31 0.69 6.06 -15.74
N CYS A 32 0.46 5.48 -14.57
CA CYS A 32 -0.60 4.49 -14.37
C CYS A 32 -1.96 5.21 -14.28
N THR A 33 -2.62 5.42 -15.43
CA THR A 33 -3.93 6.09 -15.47
C THR A 33 -5.00 5.33 -14.68
N GLY A 34 -5.92 6.06 -14.05
CA GLY A 34 -6.99 5.48 -13.22
C GLY A 34 -6.48 4.87 -11.92
N THR A 35 -5.28 5.28 -11.45
CA THR A 35 -4.75 4.85 -10.16
C THR A 35 -4.61 6.02 -9.20
N ILE A 36 -4.81 5.73 -7.91
CA ILE A 36 -4.60 6.68 -6.82
C ILE A 36 -3.66 6.08 -5.77
N PRO A 37 -2.76 6.86 -5.15
CA PRO A 37 -1.97 6.37 -4.02
C PRO A 37 -2.86 5.95 -2.86
N LEU A 38 -2.50 4.86 -2.17
CA LEU A 38 -3.22 4.38 -1.00
C LEU A 38 -3.33 5.47 0.08
N GLY A 39 -2.27 6.26 0.26
CA GLY A 39 -2.24 7.38 1.20
C GLY A 39 -3.19 8.52 0.83
N GLU A 40 -3.47 8.73 -0.46
CA GLU A 40 -4.43 9.74 -0.92
C GLU A 40 -5.86 9.39 -0.49
N PHE A 41 -6.25 8.14 -0.68
CA PHE A 41 -7.54 7.63 -0.23
C PHE A 41 -7.65 7.57 1.30
N LEU A 42 -6.61 7.10 1.99
CA LEU A 42 -6.68 6.81 3.42
C LEU A 42 -6.49 8.04 4.32
N ILE A 43 -5.51 8.91 4.04
CA ILE A 43 -5.00 9.86 5.05
C ILE A 43 -4.72 11.29 4.58
N ASN A 44 -4.40 11.52 3.30
CA ASN A 44 -3.83 12.81 2.87
C ASN A 44 -4.88 13.90 2.60
N THR A 45 -6.07 13.52 2.15
CA THR A 45 -7.11 14.48 1.73
C THR A 45 -8.03 14.85 2.90
N ASP A 46 -8.67 16.03 2.81
CA ASP A 46 -9.74 16.39 3.75
C ASP A 46 -10.95 15.46 3.63
N SER A 47 -11.12 14.85 2.46
CA SER A 47 -12.07 13.77 2.18
C SER A 47 -11.50 12.37 2.38
N SER A 48 -10.41 12.21 3.14
CA SER A 48 -9.80 10.90 3.37
C SER A 48 -10.73 9.95 4.13
N ALA A 49 -10.59 8.65 3.87
CA ALA A 49 -11.46 7.63 4.43
C ALA A 49 -11.46 7.63 5.97
N HIS A 50 -10.30 7.86 6.60
CA HIS A 50 -10.22 7.93 8.06
C HIS A 50 -11.03 9.12 8.62
N LYS A 51 -10.93 10.31 8.02
CA LYS A 51 -11.73 11.48 8.43
C LYS A 51 -13.24 11.25 8.21
N ARG A 52 -13.62 10.61 7.10
CA ARG A 52 -15.04 10.39 6.73
C ARG A 52 -15.73 9.34 7.60
N TYR A 53 -15.10 8.18 7.78
CA TYR A 53 -15.73 7.04 8.46
C TYR A 53 -15.45 6.97 9.95
N ARG A 54 -14.35 7.59 10.40
CA ARG A 54 -13.88 7.54 11.80
C ARG A 54 -13.37 8.92 12.26
N PRO A 55 -14.22 9.96 12.29
CA PRO A 55 -13.81 11.30 12.71
C PRO A 55 -13.40 11.40 14.18
N GLN A 56 -13.79 10.42 15.02
CA GLN A 56 -13.49 10.40 16.45
C GLN A 56 -12.20 9.63 16.80
N ASP A 57 -11.67 8.84 15.86
CA ASP A 57 -10.38 8.15 16.01
C ASP A 57 -9.24 9.19 16.00
N TYR A 58 -8.04 8.78 16.39
CA TYR A 58 -6.86 9.62 16.24
C TYR A 58 -6.65 10.06 14.78
N SER A 59 -6.07 11.25 14.58
CA SER A 59 -5.68 11.66 13.23
C SER A 59 -4.39 10.95 12.80
N SER A 60 -4.21 10.75 11.50
CA SER A 60 -2.96 10.20 10.93
C SER A 60 -1.73 11.01 11.38
N SER A 61 -1.83 12.34 11.39
CA SER A 61 -0.78 13.23 11.85
C SER A 61 -0.50 13.13 13.36
N HIS A 62 -1.53 12.87 14.17
CA HIS A 62 -1.35 12.61 15.60
C HIS A 62 -0.61 11.29 15.83
N CYS A 63 -1.03 10.21 15.16
CA CYS A 63 -0.38 8.91 15.24
C CYS A 63 1.09 8.97 14.81
N GLN A 64 1.38 9.65 13.70
CA GLN A 64 2.76 9.85 13.21
C GLN A 64 3.62 10.59 14.25
N LYS A 65 3.13 11.72 14.79
CA LYS A 65 3.86 12.47 15.83
C LYS A 65 4.10 11.65 17.08
N LYS A 66 3.10 10.88 17.52
CA LYS A 66 3.20 10.02 18.71
C LYS A 66 4.28 8.95 18.52
N MET A 67 4.33 8.29 17.35
CA MET A 67 5.39 7.34 17.04
C MET A 67 6.77 7.98 16.82
N LEU A 68 6.84 9.17 16.24
CA LEU A 68 8.09 9.91 16.09
C LEU A 68 8.70 10.25 17.45
N ASN A 69 7.89 10.69 18.41
CA ASN A 69 8.36 10.94 19.76
C ASN A 69 8.82 9.64 20.45
N ALA A 70 8.10 8.54 20.21
CA ALA A 70 8.45 7.22 20.73
C ALA A 70 9.71 6.59 20.12
N GLN A 71 10.35 7.21 19.11
CA GLN A 71 11.57 6.67 18.50
C GLN A 71 12.76 6.62 19.46
N LYS A 72 12.78 7.50 20.48
CA LYS A 72 13.85 7.59 21.48
C LYS A 72 13.62 6.73 22.72
N GLU A 73 12.40 6.21 22.86
CA GLU A 73 11.99 5.41 24.02
C GLU A 73 12.43 3.95 23.86
N ASP A 74 12.37 3.20 24.96
CA ASP A 74 12.69 1.77 24.94
C ASP A 74 11.64 0.94 24.20
N PHE A 75 12.00 -0.30 23.85
CA PHE A 75 11.15 -1.20 23.07
C PHE A 75 9.75 -1.40 23.69
N ASP A 76 9.67 -1.63 25.00
CA ASP A 76 8.41 -1.92 25.69
C ASP A 76 7.46 -0.70 25.69
N GLU A 77 8.01 0.49 25.89
CA GLU A 77 7.25 1.75 25.82
C GLU A 77 6.78 2.03 24.40
N LYS A 78 7.66 1.84 23.42
CA LYS A 78 7.34 1.98 22.00
C LYS A 78 6.23 1.01 21.57
N TYR A 79 6.28 -0.23 22.03
CA TYR A 79 5.24 -1.24 21.79
C TYR A 79 3.91 -0.83 22.42
N THR A 80 3.94 -0.34 23.67
CA THR A 80 2.73 0.13 24.37
C THR A 80 2.08 1.30 23.64
N ILE A 81 2.88 2.28 23.19
CA ILE A 81 2.41 3.41 22.40
C ILE A 81 1.82 2.95 21.06
N PHE A 82 2.47 2.01 20.38
CA PHE A 82 1.97 1.44 19.14
C PHE A 82 0.61 0.75 19.33
N MET A 83 0.45 -0.05 20.39
CA MET A 83 -0.80 -0.73 20.69
C MET A 83 -1.93 0.25 21.04
N ASP A 84 -1.65 1.33 21.78
CA ASP A 84 -2.60 2.42 22.03
C ASP A 84 -3.06 3.07 20.71
N ILE A 85 -2.14 3.34 19.79
CA ILE A 85 -2.48 3.86 18.46
C ILE A 85 -3.38 2.89 17.70
N CYS A 86 -3.06 1.59 17.68
CA CYS A 86 -3.88 0.59 16.99
C CYS A 86 -5.30 0.47 17.56
N GLN A 87 -5.49 0.68 18.86
CA GLN A 87 -6.81 0.68 19.48
C GLN A 87 -7.64 1.90 19.09
N ASN A 88 -7.00 3.06 18.92
CA ASN A 88 -7.63 4.35 18.66
C ASN A 88 -7.56 4.80 17.18
N PHE A 89 -7.02 3.96 16.28
CA PHE A 89 -6.92 4.23 14.85
C PHE A 89 -7.30 2.97 14.06
N GLN A 90 -8.59 2.77 13.81
CA GLN A 90 -9.08 1.52 13.22
C GLN A 90 -9.03 1.52 11.69
N PRO A 91 -8.85 0.34 11.05
CA PRO A 91 -8.75 0.25 9.60
C PRO A 91 -10.09 0.56 8.90
N VAL A 92 -10.02 1.42 7.88
CA VAL A 92 -11.18 1.86 7.08
C VAL A 92 -11.08 1.44 5.60
N PHE A 93 -10.01 0.75 5.19
CA PHE A 93 -9.77 0.48 3.77
C PHE A 93 -10.88 -0.34 3.07
N ARG A 94 -11.65 -1.14 3.83
CA ARG A 94 -12.81 -1.88 3.31
C ARG A 94 -13.81 -1.01 2.53
N TYR A 95 -13.91 0.28 2.86
CA TYR A 95 -14.84 1.20 2.21
C TYR A 95 -14.44 1.55 0.78
N PHE A 96 -13.18 1.37 0.39
CA PHE A 96 -12.70 1.63 -0.98
C PHE A 96 -13.55 0.88 -2.02
N CYS A 97 -13.68 -0.43 -1.85
CA CYS A 97 -14.48 -1.25 -2.76
C CYS A 97 -15.99 -0.99 -2.58
N MET A 98 -16.46 -0.74 -1.35
CA MET A 98 -17.89 -0.53 -1.06
C MET A 98 -18.44 0.75 -1.69
N GLU A 99 -17.65 1.81 -1.77
CA GLU A 99 -18.06 3.09 -2.38
C GLU A 99 -18.05 3.05 -3.90
N ARG A 100 -17.18 2.23 -4.50
CA ARG A 100 -16.94 2.20 -5.95
C ARG A 100 -17.75 1.14 -6.67
N PHE A 101 -18.00 0.01 -6.02
CA PHE A 101 -18.66 -1.14 -6.63
C PHE A 101 -19.93 -1.45 -5.84
N LEU A 102 -21.06 -0.88 -6.29
CA LEU A 102 -22.36 -1.04 -5.64
C LEU A 102 -23.02 -2.38 -5.96
N ASP A 103 -22.71 -2.96 -7.12
CA ASP A 103 -23.17 -4.30 -7.49
C ASP A 103 -22.40 -5.36 -6.66
N PRO A 104 -23.09 -6.23 -5.91
CA PRO A 104 -22.42 -7.21 -5.04
C PRO A 104 -21.54 -8.23 -5.76
N ALA A 105 -21.90 -8.62 -7.00
CA ALA A 105 -21.10 -9.56 -7.79
C ALA A 105 -19.81 -8.89 -8.26
N VAL A 106 -19.90 -7.65 -8.75
CA VAL A 106 -18.73 -6.84 -9.14
C VAL A 106 -17.86 -6.56 -7.91
N TRP A 107 -18.45 -6.13 -6.80
CA TRP A 107 -17.73 -5.88 -5.55
C TRP A 107 -16.92 -7.11 -5.11
N PHE A 108 -17.53 -8.30 -5.16
CA PHE A 108 -16.87 -9.54 -4.80
C PHE A 108 -15.70 -9.84 -5.72
N GLU A 109 -15.87 -9.66 -7.04
CA GLU A 109 -14.81 -9.84 -8.02
C GLU A 109 -13.63 -8.88 -7.77
N LYS A 110 -13.91 -7.59 -7.53
CA LYS A 110 -12.89 -6.55 -7.29
C LYS A 110 -12.15 -6.78 -5.98
N ARG A 111 -12.86 -7.15 -4.91
CA ARG A 111 -12.23 -7.55 -3.64
C ARG A 111 -11.30 -8.75 -3.83
N LEU A 112 -11.70 -9.72 -4.66
CA LEU A 112 -10.88 -10.89 -4.95
C LEU A 112 -9.64 -10.54 -5.80
N ALA A 113 -9.77 -9.63 -6.77
CA ALA A 113 -8.66 -9.08 -7.54
C ALA A 113 -7.65 -8.35 -6.63
N TYR A 114 -8.15 -7.48 -5.73
CA TYR A 114 -7.34 -6.85 -4.69
C TYR A 114 -6.55 -7.88 -3.87
N THR A 115 -7.22 -8.86 -3.26
CA THR A 115 -6.54 -9.88 -2.44
C THR A 115 -5.48 -10.66 -3.21
N ARG A 116 -5.76 -11.02 -4.47
CA ARG A 116 -4.80 -11.73 -5.33
C ARG A 116 -3.60 -10.88 -5.71
N SER A 117 -3.82 -9.60 -6.04
CA SER A 117 -2.75 -8.66 -6.36
C SER A 117 -1.85 -8.41 -5.14
N VAL A 118 -2.42 -8.21 -3.94
CA VAL A 118 -1.66 -8.11 -2.68
C VAL A 118 -0.82 -9.35 -2.47
N ALA A 119 -1.43 -10.55 -2.49
CA ALA A 119 -0.71 -11.80 -2.22
C ALA A 119 0.44 -12.03 -3.20
N THR A 120 0.21 -11.76 -4.50
CA THR A 120 1.23 -11.94 -5.54
C THR A 120 2.37 -10.92 -5.38
N SER A 121 2.04 -9.65 -5.17
CA SER A 121 3.03 -8.58 -5.00
C SER A 121 3.82 -8.72 -3.70
N SER A 122 3.21 -9.18 -2.60
CA SER A 122 3.91 -9.45 -1.34
C SER A 122 4.94 -10.57 -1.48
N ILE A 123 4.59 -11.68 -2.12
CA ILE A 123 5.52 -12.80 -2.33
C ILE A 123 6.67 -12.38 -3.25
N VAL A 124 6.37 -11.70 -4.36
CA VAL A 124 7.41 -11.23 -5.28
C VAL A 124 8.29 -10.15 -4.63
N GLY A 125 7.71 -9.25 -3.85
CA GLY A 125 8.46 -8.25 -3.10
C GLY A 125 9.40 -8.86 -2.08
N TYR A 126 8.96 -9.89 -1.37
CA TYR A 126 9.81 -10.66 -0.45
C TYR A 126 10.97 -11.36 -1.18
N ILE A 127 10.70 -12.07 -2.28
CA ILE A 127 11.74 -12.79 -3.03
C ILE A 127 12.79 -11.83 -3.60
N LEU A 128 12.39 -10.64 -4.04
CA LEU A 128 13.28 -9.62 -4.58
C LEU A 128 13.92 -8.73 -3.49
N GLY A 129 13.49 -8.85 -2.23
CA GLY A 129 13.94 -7.99 -1.14
C GLY A 129 13.58 -6.52 -1.34
N LEU A 130 12.37 -6.22 -1.84
CA LEU A 130 11.88 -4.85 -2.05
C LEU A 130 11.59 -4.16 -0.70
N GLY A 131 12.19 -2.99 -0.49
CA GLY A 131 11.93 -2.10 0.66
C GLY A 131 11.17 -0.84 0.24
N ASP A 132 11.02 0.13 1.14
CA ASP A 132 10.41 1.45 0.92
C ASP A 132 8.94 1.37 0.42
N ARG A 133 8.16 0.43 0.98
CA ARG A 133 6.75 0.19 0.62
C ARG A 133 5.77 1.04 1.43
N HIS A 134 6.00 2.35 1.47
CA HIS A 134 5.08 3.28 2.13
C HIS A 134 3.81 3.54 1.31
N VAL A 135 2.80 4.15 1.95
CA VAL A 135 1.46 4.38 1.39
C VAL A 135 1.39 5.27 0.13
N GLN A 136 2.50 5.88 -0.30
CA GLN A 136 2.57 6.63 -1.56
C GLN A 136 3.14 5.79 -2.71
N ASN A 137 3.93 4.76 -2.41
CA ASN A 137 4.54 3.86 -3.40
C ASN A 137 3.62 2.67 -3.75
N ILE A 138 2.46 2.58 -3.10
CA ILE A 138 1.42 1.60 -3.37
C ILE A 138 0.22 2.33 -3.94
N LEU A 139 -0.02 2.16 -5.23
CA LEU A 139 -1.18 2.70 -5.93
C LEU A 139 -2.29 1.66 -5.99
N LEU A 140 -3.52 2.15 -6.03
CA LEU A 140 -4.75 1.39 -6.23
C LEU A 140 -5.37 1.78 -7.56
N ASP A 141 -5.68 0.80 -8.38
CA ASP A 141 -6.52 1.00 -9.55
C ASP A 141 -7.99 1.17 -9.14
N GLU A 142 -8.61 2.26 -9.57
CA GLU A 142 -10.00 2.58 -9.22
C GLU A 142 -11.03 1.72 -9.96
N GLU A 143 -10.68 1.17 -11.13
CA GLU A 143 -11.54 0.33 -11.95
C GLU A 143 -11.35 -1.16 -11.63
N SER A 144 -10.10 -1.61 -11.45
CA SER A 144 -9.77 -3.02 -11.23
C SER A 144 -9.60 -3.42 -9.76
N ALA A 145 -9.36 -2.45 -8.87
CA ALA A 145 -8.98 -2.67 -7.47
C ALA A 145 -7.65 -3.43 -7.27
N GLU A 146 -6.85 -3.59 -8.32
CA GLU A 146 -5.53 -4.19 -8.21
C GLU A 146 -4.49 -3.20 -7.68
N LEU A 147 -3.50 -3.71 -6.94
CA LEU A 147 -2.36 -2.93 -6.49
C LEU A 147 -1.31 -2.75 -7.58
N VAL A 148 -0.76 -1.54 -7.66
CA VAL A 148 0.42 -1.21 -8.47
C VAL A 148 1.51 -0.67 -7.55
N HIS A 149 2.61 -1.41 -7.45
CA HIS A 149 3.78 -0.94 -6.72
C HIS A 149 4.61 -0.09 -7.67
N ILE A 150 4.89 1.15 -7.28
CA ILE A 150 5.80 2.05 -7.99
C ILE A 150 7.08 2.26 -7.19
N ASP A 151 8.03 2.96 -7.79
CA ASP A 151 9.32 3.32 -7.21
C ASP A 151 10.04 2.13 -6.55
N LEU A 152 10.71 1.30 -7.37
CA LEU A 152 11.38 0.08 -6.92
C LEU A 152 12.87 0.34 -6.57
N GLY A 153 13.21 1.56 -6.13
CA GLY A 153 14.59 1.98 -5.92
C GLY A 153 15.33 1.24 -4.79
N VAL A 154 14.60 0.80 -3.76
CA VAL A 154 15.14 0.00 -2.65
C VAL A 154 14.81 -1.47 -2.90
N ALA A 155 15.81 -2.25 -3.29
CA ALA A 155 15.67 -3.68 -3.61
C ALA A 155 16.86 -4.49 -3.06
N PHE A 156 16.75 -5.82 -3.10
CA PHE A 156 17.80 -6.75 -2.67
C PHE A 156 18.28 -6.49 -1.23
N GLU A 157 17.32 -6.34 -0.30
CA GLU A 157 17.57 -6.24 1.15
C GLU A 157 18.23 -4.93 1.60
N GLN A 158 18.36 -3.94 0.71
CA GLN A 158 18.96 -2.64 1.05
C GLN A 158 18.20 -1.90 2.17
N GLY A 159 16.90 -2.16 2.35
CA GLY A 159 16.09 -1.59 3.43
C GLY A 159 16.61 -1.92 4.83
N LYS A 160 17.31 -3.05 5.01
CA LYS A 160 17.88 -3.47 6.30
C LYS A 160 19.10 -2.66 6.73
N ILE A 161 19.72 -1.93 5.79
CA ILE A 161 20.95 -1.17 6.01
C ILE A 161 20.62 0.30 6.36
N LEU A 162 19.35 0.70 6.27
CA LEU A 162 18.91 2.06 6.58
C LEU A 162 19.08 2.38 8.09
N PRO A 163 19.22 3.67 8.46
CA PRO A 163 19.33 4.09 9.86
C PRO A 163 18.17 3.60 10.75
N THR A 164 16.99 3.44 10.17
CA THR A 164 15.86 2.71 10.75
C THR A 164 15.54 1.55 9.80
N PRO A 165 15.96 0.32 10.12
CA PRO A 165 15.73 -0.84 9.27
C PRO A 165 14.23 -1.12 9.05
N GLU A 166 13.90 -1.63 7.86
CA GLU A 166 12.57 -2.11 7.47
C GLU A 166 12.48 -3.64 7.43
#